data_AF-A0A0G1TJZ3-F1
#
_entry.id   AF-A0A0G1TJZ3-F1
#
_cell.length_a   1.000
_cell.length_b   1.000
_cell.length_c   1.000
_cell.angle_alpha   90.00
_cell.angle_beta   90.00
_cell.angle_gamma   90.00
#
_symmetry.space_group_name_H-M   'P 1'
#
loop_
_entity.id
_entity.type
_entity.pdbx_description
1 polymer ?
#
loop_
_entity_poly.entity_id
_entity_poly.type
_entity_poly.pdbx_seq_one_letter_code
_entity_poly.pdbx_strand_id
1 'polypeptide(L)'
;MPDVTYDQATPKSRRFPALKFRFGGFFRILAIIALAILLNLAAAVIAGFISAFSGNIDINSLTLSFDPQITIAYLLVYYSFVHFYKITSRQSYFYLLFTLLLSFTTSFIQGSITMILLPPLLLKLRLIQTPSAQ
;
A
#
# COMPACT_ATOMS: atom_id res chain seq x y z
N MET A 1 50.13 -42.16 -8.67
CA MET A 1 48.95 -41.66 -7.92
C MET A 1 48.62 -40.29 -8.49
N PRO A 2 47.38 -40.02 -8.92
CA PRO A 2 47.01 -38.69 -9.40
C PRO A 2 46.71 -37.78 -8.20
N ASP A 3 47.28 -36.57 -8.22
CA ASP A 3 47.05 -35.53 -7.22
C ASP A 3 45.63 -34.97 -7.34
N VAL A 4 44.80 -35.28 -6.34
CA VAL A 4 43.45 -34.71 -6.22
C VAL A 4 43.60 -33.31 -5.64
N THR A 5 43.48 -32.30 -6.50
CA THR A 5 43.44 -30.90 -6.08
C THR A 5 42.02 -30.60 -5.58
N TYR A 6 41.88 -30.33 -4.27
CA TYR A 6 40.60 -29.92 -3.70
C TYR A 6 40.39 -28.42 -3.96
N ASP A 7 39.39 -28.08 -4.78
CA ASP A 7 38.90 -26.72 -4.93
C ASP A 7 38.39 -26.22 -3.56
N GLN A 8 39.14 -25.29 -2.96
CA GLN A 8 38.68 -24.57 -1.77
C GLN A 8 37.54 -23.63 -2.17
N ALA A 9 36.30 -24.08 -1.98
CA ALA A 9 35.12 -23.25 -2.04
C ALA A 9 35.20 -22.14 -0.98
N THR A 10 35.56 -20.93 -1.42
CA THR A 10 35.56 -19.74 -0.57
C THR A 10 34.14 -19.41 -0.13
N PRO A 11 33.88 -19.12 1.17
CA PRO A 11 32.56 -18.73 1.62
C PRO A 11 32.29 -17.31 1.11
N LYS A 12 31.46 -17.22 0.07
CA LYS A 12 30.96 -15.97 -0.50
C LYS A 12 30.09 -15.28 0.55
N SER A 13 30.73 -14.46 1.39
CA SER A 13 30.05 -13.66 2.41
C SER A 13 28.93 -12.85 1.73
N ARG A 14 27.67 -13.25 1.99
CA ARG A 14 26.50 -12.47 1.61
C ARG A 14 26.50 -11.22 2.49
N ARG A 15 27.22 -10.19 2.04
CA ARG A 15 27.08 -8.83 2.58
C ARG A 15 25.65 -8.40 2.34
N PHE A 16 24.85 -8.39 3.41
CA PHE A 16 23.55 -7.75 3.41
C PHE A 16 23.73 -6.30 2.94
N PRO A 17 22.99 -5.84 1.92
CA PRO A 17 23.12 -4.48 1.44
C PRO A 17 22.69 -3.54 2.57
N ALA A 18 23.64 -2.79 3.11
CA ALA A 18 23.39 -1.75 4.08
C ALA A 18 22.30 -0.81 3.53
N LEU A 19 21.23 -0.66 4.31
CA LEU A 19 20.08 0.17 4.00
C LEU A 19 20.55 1.64 4.01
N LYS A 20 21.09 2.12 2.88
CA LYS A 20 21.48 3.52 2.72
C LYS A 20 20.23 4.38 2.67
N PHE A 21 19.82 4.90 3.83
CA PHE A 21 18.83 5.98 3.92
C PHE A 21 19.40 7.24 3.26
N ARG A 22 18.99 7.50 2.02
CA ARG A 22 19.25 8.79 1.36
C ARG A 22 18.36 9.83 2.02
N PHE A 23 18.92 10.95 2.47
CA PHE A 23 18.20 12.07 3.09
C PHE A 23 17.04 12.62 2.23
N GLY A 24 17.13 12.54 0.89
CA GLY A 24 16.03 12.85 -0.02
C GLY A 24 14.85 11.86 0.02
N GLY A 25 15.03 10.68 0.62
CA GLY A 25 13.98 9.70 0.87
C GLY A 25 13.04 10.12 1.99
N PHE A 26 13.51 10.86 3.00
CA PHE A 26 12.68 11.30 4.11
C PHE A 26 11.55 12.24 3.65
N PHE A 27 11.88 13.27 2.86
CA PHE A 27 10.89 14.19 2.29
C PHE A 27 9.90 13.48 1.36
N ARG A 28 10.35 12.46 0.61
CA ARG A 28 9.45 11.65 -0.23
C ARG A 28 8.49 10.83 0.62
N ILE A 29 8.96 10.19 1.68
CA ILE A 29 8.10 9.44 2.62
C ILE A 29 7.09 10.39 3.28
N LEU A 30 7.53 11.57 3.72
CA LEU A 30 6.65 12.57 4.32
C LEU A 30 5.58 13.04 3.32
N ALA A 31 5.95 13.27 2.05
CA ALA A 31 5.01 13.63 1.00
C ALA A 31 3.99 12.51 0.71
N ILE A 32 4.41 11.24 0.74
CA ILE A 32 3.52 10.08 0.59
C ILE A 32 2.50 10.03 1.74
N ILE A 33 2.97 10.21 2.98
CA ILE A 33 2.10 10.22 4.17
C ILE A 33 1.11 11.39 4.08
N ALA A 34 1.58 12.59 3.78
CA ALA A 34 0.73 13.77 3.65
C ALA A 34 -0.33 13.59 2.55
N LEU A 35 0.04 13.02 1.40
CA LEU A 35 -0.89 12.72 0.32
C LEU A 35 -1.93 11.67 0.74
N ALA A 36 -1.52 10.61 1.43
CA ALA A 36 -2.44 9.58 1.91
C ALA A 36 -3.46 10.16 2.90
N ILE A 37 -3.03 11.04 3.82
CA ILE A 37 -3.92 11.73 4.76
C ILE A 37 -4.89 12.64 4.00
N LEU A 38 -4.40 13.46 3.07
CA LEU A 38 -5.23 14.39 2.31
C LEU A 38 -6.27 13.64 1.48
N LEU A 39 -5.85 12.55 0.83
CA LEU A 39 -6.74 11.70 0.04
C LEU A 39 -7.81 11.04 0.92
N ASN A 40 -7.42 10.55 2.10
CA ASN A 40 -8.37 9.97 3.03
C ASN A 40 -9.41 10.99 3.51
N LEU A 41 -8.99 12.24 3.72
CA LEU A 41 -9.88 13.34 4.10
C LEU A 41 -10.85 13.69 2.95
N ALA A 42 -10.34 13.78 1.71
CA ALA A 42 -11.18 13.99 0.53
C ALA A 42 -12.17 12.82 0.32
N ALA A 43 -11.72 11.58 0.53
CA ALA A 43 -12.57 10.40 0.46
C ALA A 43 -13.67 10.40 1.55
N ALA A 44 -13.38 10.92 2.74
CA ALA A 44 -14.38 11.06 3.81
C ALA A 44 -15.50 12.03 3.39
N VAL A 45 -15.15 13.14 2.75
CA VAL A 45 -16.13 14.11 2.22
C VAL A 45 -17.00 13.46 1.13
N ILE A 46 -16.39 12.75 0.19
CA ILE A 46 -17.12 12.03 -0.87
C ILE A 46 -18.02 10.96 -0.28
N ALA A 47 -17.53 10.18 0.69
CA ALA A 47 -18.31 9.16 1.37
C ALA A 47 -19.52 9.79 2.07
N GLY A 48 -19.31 10.86 2.85
CA GLY A 48 -20.39 11.60 3.51
C GLY A 48 -21.46 12.10 2.53
N PHE A 49 -21.05 12.59 1.36
CA PHE A 49 -22.00 12.95 0.29
C PHE A 49 -22.79 11.71 -0.17
N ILE A 50 -22.13 10.59 -0.47
CA ILE A 50 -22.80 9.34 -0.90
C ILE A 50 -23.84 8.85 0.11
N SER A 51 -23.54 8.95 1.42
CA SER A 51 -24.50 8.57 2.47
C SER A 51 -25.68 9.52 2.58
N ALA A 52 -25.48 10.82 2.38
CA ALA A 52 -26.60 11.77 2.37
C ALA A 52 -27.64 11.45 1.28
N PHE A 53 -27.23 10.82 0.17
CA PHE A 53 -28.13 10.36 -0.90
C PHE A 53 -28.56 8.90 -0.76
N SER A 54 -27.99 8.15 0.17
CA SER A 54 -28.28 6.74 0.38
C SER A 54 -28.83 6.54 1.78
N GLY A 55 -30.15 6.49 1.91
CA GLY A 55 -30.85 6.33 3.19
C GLY A 55 -30.53 5.03 3.95
N ASN A 56 -29.71 4.13 3.39
CA ASN A 56 -29.28 2.87 3.98
C ASN A 56 -27.78 2.82 4.32
N ILE A 57 -27.00 3.87 4.05
CA ILE A 57 -25.55 3.88 4.29
C ILE A 57 -25.28 4.80 5.48
N ASP A 58 -25.05 4.21 6.64
CA ASP A 58 -24.67 4.94 7.85
C ASP A 58 -23.14 5.01 7.93
N ILE A 59 -22.56 6.21 7.80
CA ILE A 59 -21.09 6.44 7.80
C ILE A 59 -20.63 6.99 9.16
N ASN A 60 -21.56 7.28 10.07
CA ASN A 60 -21.28 8.03 11.28
C ASN A 60 -20.88 7.19 12.50
N SER A 61 -20.68 5.88 12.35
CA SER A 61 -20.14 5.07 13.44
C SER A 61 -18.61 5.22 13.51
N LEU A 62 -18.16 6.25 14.24
CA LEU A 62 -16.77 6.38 14.73
C LEU A 62 -16.36 5.25 15.71
N THR A 63 -17.20 4.23 15.87
CA THR A 63 -16.88 3.04 16.64
C THR A 63 -15.87 2.21 15.87
N LEU A 64 -14.66 2.12 16.42
CA LEU A 64 -13.60 1.20 15.99
C LEU A 64 -14.00 -0.25 16.29
N SER A 65 -15.07 -0.73 15.67
CA SER A 65 -15.53 -2.11 15.80
C SER A 65 -14.93 -2.92 14.66
N PHE A 66 -14.18 -3.96 15.00
CA PHE A 66 -13.67 -4.88 14.00
C PHE A 66 -14.85 -5.65 13.38
N ASP A 67 -15.06 -5.43 12.09
CA ASP A 67 -15.99 -6.21 11.27
C ASP A 67 -15.19 -7.08 10.27
N PRO A 68 -15.21 -8.42 10.45
CA PRO A 68 -14.55 -9.34 9.52
C PRO A 68 -15.06 -9.20 8.09
N GLN A 69 -16.34 -8.88 7.87
CA GLN A 69 -16.92 -8.74 6.53
C GLN A 69 -16.34 -7.54 5.80
N ILE A 70 -16.24 -6.40 6.49
CA ILE A 70 -15.59 -5.19 5.96
C ILE A 70 -14.13 -5.49 5.60
N THR A 71 -13.42 -6.19 6.48
CA THR A 71 -12.01 -6.55 6.24
C THR A 71 -11.85 -7.45 5.01
N ILE A 72 -12.73 -8.43 4.82
CA ILE A 72 -12.76 -9.28 3.62
C ILE A 72 -13.03 -8.44 2.36
N ALA A 73 -13.97 -7.49 2.43
CA ALA A 73 -14.26 -6.60 1.32
C ALA A 73 -13.04 -5.73 0.93
N TYR A 74 -12.32 -5.18 1.91
CA TYR A 74 -11.06 -4.47 1.68
C TYR A 74 -10.01 -5.35 0.99
N LEU A 75 -9.87 -6.61 1.40
CA LEU A 75 -8.95 -7.55 0.76
C LEU A 75 -9.34 -7.85 -0.69
N LEU A 76 -10.64 -7.96 -1.00
CA LEU A 76 -11.12 -8.12 -2.37
C LEU A 76 -10.79 -6.90 -3.24
N VAL A 77 -10.95 -5.69 -2.71
CA VAL A 77 -10.55 -4.45 -3.39
C VAL A 77 -9.04 -4.44 -3.64
N TYR A 78 -8.24 -4.83 -2.63
CA TYR A 78 -6.80 -4.97 -2.78
C TYR A 78 -6.43 -5.95 -3.89
N TYR A 79 -7.00 -7.16 -3.91
CA TYR A 79 -6.68 -8.17 -4.93
C TYR A 79 -7.06 -7.70 -6.33
N SER A 80 -8.24 -7.08 -6.47
CA SER A 80 -8.67 -6.47 -7.73
C SER A 80 -7.66 -5.42 -8.19
N PHE A 81 -7.24 -4.55 -7.27
CA PHE A 81 -6.32 -3.46 -7.57
C PHE A 81 -4.93 -3.96 -7.99
N VAL A 82 -4.35 -4.89 -7.24
CA VAL A 82 -3.03 -5.49 -7.55
C VAL A 82 -3.06 -6.16 -8.92
N HIS A 83 -4.16 -6.83 -9.26
CA HIS A 83 -4.34 -7.46 -10.56
C HIS A 83 -4.36 -6.43 -11.71
N PHE A 84 -5.11 -5.33 -11.57
CA PHE A 84 -5.21 -4.31 -12.64
C PHE A 84 -3.96 -3.46 -12.81
N TYR A 85 -3.31 -3.05 -11.72
CA TYR A 85 -2.21 -2.09 -11.76
C TYR A 85 -0.82 -2.73 -11.86
N LYS A 86 -0.73 -4.06 -11.94
CA LYS A 86 0.52 -4.84 -12.11
C LYS A 86 1.66 -4.33 -11.21
N ILE A 87 1.36 -4.19 -9.93
CA ILE A 87 2.23 -3.57 -8.93
C ILE A 87 3.40 -4.51 -8.59
N THR A 88 4.58 -3.97 -8.28
CA THR A 88 5.73 -4.78 -7.83
C THR A 88 5.45 -5.47 -6.49
N SER A 89 6.03 -6.65 -6.22
CA SER A 89 5.77 -7.42 -4.98
C SER A 89 6.02 -6.60 -3.70
N ARG A 90 7.05 -5.75 -3.70
CA ARG A 90 7.35 -4.88 -2.55
C ARG A 90 6.29 -3.80 -2.32
N GLN A 91 5.83 -3.15 -3.38
CA GLN A 91 4.74 -2.16 -3.31
C GLN A 91 3.42 -2.83 -2.91
N SER A 92 3.16 -4.04 -3.44
CA SER A 92 1.99 -4.85 -3.08
C SER A 92 1.94 -5.17 -1.59
N TYR A 93 3.07 -5.53 -0.98
CA TYR A 93 3.14 -5.80 0.46
C TYR A 93 2.82 -4.57 1.31
N PHE A 94 3.41 -3.41 1.00
CA PHE A 94 3.08 -2.17 1.71
C PHE A 94 1.63 -1.76 1.50
N TYR A 95 1.10 -1.98 0.31
CA TYR A 95 -0.28 -1.69 -0.02
C TYR A 95 -1.26 -2.63 0.71
N LEU A 96 -0.90 -3.90 0.90
CA LEU A 96 -1.65 -4.84 1.75
C LEU A 96 -1.67 -4.39 3.21
N LEU A 97 -0.52 -4.01 3.78
CA LEU A 97 -0.45 -3.48 5.13
C LEU A 97 -1.31 -2.21 5.30
N PHE A 98 -1.28 -1.33 4.31
CA PHE A 98 -2.11 -0.14 4.29
C PHE A 98 -3.60 -0.48 4.16
N THR A 99 -3.96 -1.45 3.33
CA THR A 99 -5.34 -1.97 3.20
C THR A 99 -5.86 -2.49 4.53
N LEU A 100 -5.06 -3.29 5.21
CA LEU A 100 -5.40 -3.82 6.54
C LEU A 100 -5.56 -2.66 7.53
N LEU A 101 -4.64 -1.70 7.56
CA LEU A 101 -4.77 -0.54 8.44
C LEU A 101 -6.08 0.24 8.18
N LEU A 102 -6.43 0.47 6.91
CA LEU A 102 -7.67 1.14 6.53
C LEU A 102 -8.92 0.37 6.96
N SER A 103 -8.90 -0.97 6.89
CA SER A 103 -10.05 -1.78 7.28
C SER A 103 -10.39 -1.69 8.77
N PHE A 104 -9.42 -1.34 9.62
CA PHE A 104 -9.67 -1.09 11.05
C PHE A 104 -10.01 0.37 11.37
N THR A 105 -9.60 1.32 10.52
CA THR A 105 -9.58 2.76 10.89
C THR A 105 -10.56 3.63 10.12
N THR A 106 -11.09 3.15 9.00
CA THR A 106 -11.93 3.95 8.10
C THR A 106 -13.13 3.17 7.59
N SER A 107 -14.23 3.86 7.32
CA SER A 107 -15.41 3.26 6.70
C SER A 107 -15.07 2.65 5.35
N PHE A 108 -15.74 1.55 4.97
CA PHE A 108 -15.43 0.81 3.75
C PHE A 108 -15.42 1.69 2.48
N ILE A 109 -16.39 2.59 2.33
CA ILE A 109 -16.51 3.48 1.17
C ILE A 109 -15.31 4.43 1.11
N GLN A 110 -15.00 5.09 2.23
CA GLN A 110 -13.90 6.03 2.33
C GLN A 110 -12.55 5.35 2.03
N GLY A 111 -12.24 4.23 2.69
CA GLY A 111 -10.95 3.57 2.46
C GLY A 111 -10.86 2.90 1.09
N SER A 112 -11.96 2.42 0.50
CA SER A 112 -11.96 1.91 -0.88
C SER A 112 -11.63 3.00 -1.90
N ILE A 113 -12.22 4.19 -1.75
CA ILE A 113 -11.89 5.35 -2.60
C ILE A 113 -10.41 5.71 -2.45
N THR A 114 -9.93 5.76 -1.19
CA THR A 114 -8.52 6.06 -0.89
C THR A 114 -7.59 5.04 -1.53
N MET A 115 -7.91 3.75 -1.43
CA MET A 115 -7.16 2.68 -2.07
C MET A 115 -7.12 2.84 -3.59
N ILE A 116 -8.26 3.04 -4.24
CA ILE A 116 -8.31 3.13 -5.70
C ILE A 116 -7.52 4.33 -6.23
N LEU A 117 -7.56 5.47 -5.53
CA LEU A 117 -6.95 6.72 -5.99
C LEU A 117 -5.48 6.89 -5.56
N LEU A 118 -5.05 6.25 -4.48
CA LEU A 118 -3.71 6.48 -3.92
C LEU A 118 -2.58 6.08 -4.89
N PRO A 119 -2.55 4.87 -5.47
CA PRO A 119 -1.44 4.45 -6.31
C PRO A 119 -1.30 5.22 -7.63
N PRO A 120 -2.37 5.56 -8.38
CA PRO A 120 -2.21 6.41 -9.57
C PRO A 120 -1.74 7.82 -9.24
N LEU A 121 -2.15 8.39 -8.09
CA LEU A 121 -1.63 9.69 -7.63
C LEU A 121 -0.15 9.63 -7.26
N LEU A 122 0.26 8.56 -6.56
CA LEU A 122 1.67 8.32 -6.22
C LEU A 122 2.54 8.17 -7.47
N LEU A 123 2.04 7.52 -8.53
CA LEU A 123 2.71 7.41 -9.83
C LEU A 123 2.78 8.76 -10.54
N LYS A 124 1.67 9.50 -10.61
CA LYS A 124 1.58 10.81 -11.27
C LYS A 124 2.53 11.84 -10.65
N LEU A 125 2.65 11.82 -9.32
CA LEU A 125 3.56 12.68 -8.56
C LEU A 125 5.01 12.16 -8.53
N ARG A 126 5.31 11.05 -9.21
CA ARG A 126 6.62 10.38 -9.23
C ARG A 126 7.17 10.07 -7.82
N LEU A 127 6.26 9.85 -6.87
CA LEU A 127 6.61 9.49 -5.49
C LEU A 127 6.99 8.02 -5.37
N ILE A 128 6.45 7.17 -6.26
CA ILE A 128 6.85 5.78 -6.43
C ILE A 128 7.39 5.53 -7.83
N GLN A 129 8.25 4.52 -7.96
CA GLN A 129 8.80 4.11 -9.25
C GLN A 129 7.72 3.35 -10.03
N THR A 130 7.47 3.77 -11.26
CA THR A 130 6.79 2.95 -12.26
C THR A 130 7.62 1.69 -12.47
N PRO A 131 7.02 0.49 -12.54
CA PRO A 131 7.77 -0.67 -13.01
C PRO A 131 8.35 -0.30 -14.37
N SER A 132 9.66 -0.20 -14.47
CA SER A 132 10.34 -0.15 -15.76
C SER A 132 9.89 -1.40 -16.50
N ALA A 133 9.17 -1.23 -17.62
CA ALA A 133 8.88 -2.33 -18.52
C ALA A 133 10.20 -3.05 -18.80
N GLN A 134 10.34 -4.27 -18.27
CA GLN A 134 11.37 -5.20 -18.70
C GLN A 134 10.93 -5.80 -20.01
#